data_AF-A0A2X3CUT9-F1
#
_entry.id   AF-A0A2X3CUT9-F1
#
_cell.length_a   1.000
_cell.length_b   1.000
_cell.length_c   1.000
_cell.angle_alpha   90.00
_cell.angle_beta   90.00
_cell.angle_gamma   90.00
#
_symmetry.space_group_name_H-M   'P 1'
#
loop_
_entity.id
_entity.type
_entity.pdbx_description
1 polymer ?
#
loop_
_entity_poly.entity_id
_entity_poly.type
_entity_poly.pdbx_seq_one_letter_code
_entity_poly.pdbx_strand_id
1 'polypeptide(L)'
;MAKPQLTWSVIGLLCLLVGYLVVLMYAQGEYLFAIMTLILSSVGLYIFANRKAYAWRYVYPGLAGMGLFVLFPLICTIAIAFTNYSSTNQLTFERAQQVLMDRSFQAGKAYNFTLIPAGDEWKLALTDGESGKNYLSDAFKFGGEQKLALKETDALPEGERANLRVITQNRTALNQLTAVLPDDSKVIMSSLRQFSGTQPLYTLGEDGY
;
A
#
# COMPACT_ATOMS: atom_id res chain seq x y z
N MET A 1 11.76 16.62 49.70
CA MET A 1 11.58 17.72 48.72
C MET A 1 12.59 17.53 47.61
N ALA A 2 12.17 17.24 46.37
CA ALA A 2 13.09 17.17 45.24
C ALA A 2 13.73 18.55 45.00
N LYS A 3 15.02 18.56 44.67
CA LYS A 3 15.78 19.79 44.37
C LYS A 3 15.11 20.50 43.17
N PRO A 4 14.88 21.82 43.21
CA PRO A 4 14.17 22.54 42.13
C PRO A 4 14.81 22.35 40.75
N GLN A 5 16.12 22.12 40.71
CA GLN A 5 16.87 21.78 39.48
C GLN A 5 16.37 20.47 38.85
N LEU A 6 16.12 19.42 39.64
CA LEU A 6 15.68 18.12 39.15
C LEU A 6 14.26 18.20 38.55
N THR A 7 13.37 18.97 39.18
CA THR A 7 11.99 19.13 38.67
C THR A 7 11.94 19.83 37.31
N TRP A 8 12.78 20.85 37.10
CA TRP A 8 12.86 21.55 35.82
C TRP A 8 13.52 20.68 34.73
N SER A 9 14.53 19.88 35.08
CA SER A 9 15.12 18.91 34.15
C SER A 9 14.10 17.85 33.70
N VAL A 10 13.28 17.32 34.62
CA VAL A 10 12.23 16.35 34.29
C VAL A 10 11.17 16.96 33.37
N ILE A 11 10.72 18.19 33.65
CA ILE A 11 9.75 18.89 32.80
C ILE A 11 10.34 19.15 31.40
N GLY A 12 11.61 19.58 31.32
CA GLY A 12 12.30 19.79 30.05
C GLY A 12 12.43 18.52 29.21
N LEU A 13 12.79 17.39 29.85
CA LEU A 13 12.85 16.09 29.19
C LEU A 13 11.47 15.64 28.68
N LEU A 14 10.43 15.77 29.50
CA LEU A 14 9.06 15.45 29.09
C LEU A 14 8.58 16.33 27.93
N CYS A 15 8.91 17.63 27.95
CA CYS A 15 8.58 18.54 26.86
C CYS A 15 9.27 18.15 25.54
N LEU A 16 10.56 17.79 25.59
CA LEU A 16 11.29 17.28 24.43
C LEU A 16 10.67 16.00 23.87
N LEU A 17 10.33 15.05 24.75
CA LEU A 17 9.68 13.80 24.35
C LEU A 17 8.33 14.07 23.68
N VAL A 18 7.48 14.88 24.31
CA VAL A 18 6.16 15.25 23.76
C VAL A 18 6.30 15.93 22.40
N GLY A 19 7.20 16.93 22.28
CA GLY A 19 7.43 17.63 21.02
C GLY A 19 7.92 16.69 19.92
N TYR A 20 8.87 15.79 20.24
CA TYR A 20 9.36 14.79 19.30
C TYR A 20 8.24 13.85 18.81
N LEU A 21 7.43 13.32 19.74
CA LEU A 21 6.31 12.43 19.38
C LEU A 21 5.25 13.15 18.53
N VAL A 22 4.92 14.40 18.85
CA VAL A 22 3.95 15.19 18.07
C VAL A 22 4.44 15.40 16.63
N VAL A 23 5.72 15.72 16.44
CA VAL A 23 6.30 15.87 15.09
C VAL A 23 6.29 14.54 14.33
N LEU A 24 6.61 13.44 15.00
CA LEU A 24 6.58 12.10 14.40
C LEU A 24 5.16 11.70 13.97
N MET A 25 4.16 11.92 14.84
CA MET A 25 2.75 11.69 14.54
C MET A 25 2.28 12.53 13.34
N TYR A 26 2.66 13.81 13.32
CA TYR A 26 2.34 14.70 12.20
C TYR A 26 2.95 14.21 10.88
N ALA A 27 4.22 13.79 10.89
CA ALA A 27 4.91 13.29 9.70
C ALA A 27 4.31 11.99 9.14
N GLN A 28 3.67 11.18 9.99
CA GLN A 28 2.97 9.96 9.59
C GLN A 28 1.53 10.21 9.10
N GLY A 29 1.04 11.46 9.16
CA GLY A 29 -0.33 11.82 8.76
C GLY A 29 -1.38 11.64 9.86
N GLU A 30 -0.98 11.30 11.08
CA GLU A 30 -1.87 11.07 12.23
C GLU A 30 -2.28 12.39 12.91
N TYR A 31 -2.88 13.31 12.14
CA TYR A 31 -3.15 14.68 12.57
C TYR A 31 -4.04 14.77 13.82
N LEU A 32 -5.09 13.94 13.89
CA LEU A 32 -6.03 13.95 15.02
C LEU A 32 -5.32 13.56 16.33
N PHE A 33 -4.51 12.51 16.30
CA PHE A 33 -3.72 12.07 17.45
C PHE A 33 -2.60 13.04 17.81
N ALA A 34 -1.96 13.68 16.82
CA ALA A 34 -0.95 14.69 17.05
C ALA A 34 -1.52 15.91 17.81
N ILE A 35 -2.66 16.44 17.35
CA ILE A 35 -3.33 17.58 17.99
C ILE A 35 -3.80 17.21 19.40
N MET A 36 -4.44 16.05 19.56
CA MET A 36 -4.92 15.58 20.86
C MET A 36 -3.77 15.43 21.86
N THR A 37 -2.69 14.75 21.47
CA THR A 37 -1.49 14.55 22.30
C THR A 37 -0.86 15.89 22.68
N LEU A 38 -0.78 16.83 21.74
CA LEU A 38 -0.25 18.16 22.00
C LEU A 38 -1.07 18.92 23.03
N ILE A 39 -2.41 18.95 22.89
CA ILE A 39 -3.31 19.66 23.81
C ILE A 39 -3.24 19.05 25.21
N LEU A 40 -3.45 17.74 25.33
CA LEU A 40 -3.37 17.04 26.62
C LEU A 40 -2.01 17.25 27.26
N SER A 41 -0.93 16.97 26.55
CA SER A 41 0.42 17.08 27.13
C SER A 41 0.77 18.52 27.52
N SER A 42 0.35 19.52 26.74
CA SER A 42 0.56 20.94 27.08
C SER A 42 -0.18 21.35 28.35
N VAL A 43 -1.44 20.94 28.50
CA VAL A 43 -2.24 21.19 29.71
C VAL A 43 -1.64 20.48 30.92
N GLY A 44 -1.21 19.22 30.75
CA GLY A 44 -0.52 18.46 31.78
C GLY A 44 0.78 19.15 32.23
N LEU A 45 1.68 19.47 31.30
CA LEU A 45 2.94 20.15 31.60
C LEU A 45 2.70 21.48 32.31
N TYR A 46 1.70 22.26 31.90
CA TYR A 46 1.33 23.51 32.56
C TYR A 46 0.89 23.29 34.03
N ILE A 47 0.04 22.30 34.29
CA ILE A 47 -0.45 21.96 35.64
C ILE A 47 0.69 21.51 36.57
N PHE A 48 1.63 20.72 36.05
CA PHE A 48 2.77 20.24 36.83
C PHE A 48 3.87 21.30 37.01
N ALA A 49 4.02 22.25 36.07
CA ALA A 49 4.95 23.36 36.18
C ALA A 49 4.47 24.46 37.14
N ASN A 50 3.16 24.79 37.13
CA ASN A 50 2.63 25.89 37.93
C ASN A 50 2.31 25.43 39.38
N ARG A 51 2.79 26.20 40.37
CA ARG A 51 2.49 25.94 41.79
C ARG A 51 1.04 26.29 42.16
N LYS A 52 0.40 27.23 41.46
CA LYS A 52 -1.00 27.62 41.71
C LYS A 52 -2.00 26.54 41.29
N ALA A 53 -1.59 25.59 40.45
CA ALA A 53 -2.40 24.49 39.96
C ALA A 53 -2.25 23.19 40.79
N TYR A 54 -1.84 23.29 42.07
CA TYR A 54 -1.53 22.09 42.87
C TYR A 54 -2.70 21.11 42.99
N ALA A 55 -3.93 21.60 43.20
CA ALA A 55 -5.14 20.77 43.26
C ALA A 55 -5.38 19.99 41.95
N TRP A 56 -5.08 20.60 40.79
CA TRP A 56 -5.28 20.00 39.48
C TRP A 56 -4.35 18.82 39.19
N ARG A 57 -3.23 18.68 39.91
CA ARG A 57 -2.29 17.55 39.72
C ARG A 57 -2.91 16.20 40.06
N TYR A 58 -3.89 16.19 40.97
CA TYR A 58 -4.60 14.97 41.38
C TYR A 58 -5.80 14.67 40.48
N VAL A 59 -6.43 15.71 39.93
CA VAL A 59 -7.64 15.60 39.10
C VAL A 59 -7.29 15.34 37.63
N TYR A 60 -6.23 15.96 37.14
CA TYR A 60 -5.84 15.94 35.73
C TYR A 60 -5.60 14.52 35.17
N PRO A 61 -4.89 13.60 35.83
CA PRO A 61 -4.72 12.24 35.30
C PRO A 61 -6.05 11.51 35.06
N GLY A 62 -7.02 11.70 35.97
CA GLY A 62 -8.38 11.15 35.81
C GLY A 62 -9.14 11.80 34.66
N LEU A 63 -9.09 13.13 34.55
CA LEU A 63 -9.73 13.87 33.46
C LEU A 63 -9.13 13.55 32.10
N ALA A 64 -7.81 13.37 32.01
CA ALA A 64 -7.14 12.96 30.78
C ALA A 64 -7.61 11.58 30.33
N GLY A 65 -7.72 10.63 31.25
CA GLY A 65 -8.27 9.30 30.98
C GLY A 65 -9.74 9.35 30.55
N MET A 66 -10.59 10.07 31.28
CA MET A 66 -12.00 10.26 30.90
C MET A 66 -12.13 10.96 29.53
N GLY A 67 -11.28 11.95 29.26
CA GLY A 67 -11.23 12.64 27.97
C GLY A 67 -10.94 11.68 26.82
N LEU A 68 -9.91 10.85 26.97
CA LEU A 68 -9.43 9.96 25.91
C LEU A 68 -10.32 8.73 25.71
N PHE A 69 -10.87 8.17 26.78
CA PHE A 69 -11.62 6.91 26.71
C PHE A 69 -13.15 7.05 26.77
N VAL A 70 -13.67 8.21 27.18
CA VAL A 70 -15.12 8.44 27.28
C VAL A 70 -15.55 9.57 26.35
N LEU A 71 -14.99 10.77 26.51
CA LEU A 71 -15.41 11.92 25.71
C LEU A 71 -15.02 11.78 24.24
N PHE A 72 -13.81 11.29 23.95
CA PHE A 72 -13.35 11.12 22.57
C PHE A 72 -14.22 10.13 21.76
N PRO A 73 -14.48 8.88 22.22
CA PRO A 73 -15.39 7.99 21.49
C PRO A 73 -16.81 8.53 21.35
N LEU A 74 -17.30 9.28 22.36
CA LEU A 74 -18.62 9.91 22.29
C LEU A 74 -18.68 10.98 21.20
N ILE A 75 -17.69 11.87 21.14
CA ILE A 75 -17.61 12.90 20.09
C ILE A 75 -17.46 12.26 18.71
N CYS A 76 -16.61 11.24 18.57
CA CYS A 76 -16.49 10.49 17.32
C CYS A 76 -17.83 9.87 16.90
N THR A 77 -18.59 9.31 17.84
CA THR A 77 -19.93 8.75 17.56
C THR A 77 -20.87 9.82 17.01
N ILE A 78 -20.90 11.00 17.64
CA ILE A 78 -21.70 12.14 17.16
C ILE A 78 -21.23 12.58 15.77
N ALA A 79 -19.92 12.71 15.55
CA ALA A 79 -19.36 13.11 14.26
C ALA A 79 -19.72 12.12 13.15
N ILE A 80 -19.60 10.81 13.41
CA ILE A 80 -19.99 9.74 12.48
C ILE A 80 -21.49 9.80 12.18
N ALA A 81 -22.34 10.16 13.16
CA ALA A 81 -23.78 10.29 12.95
C ALA A 81 -24.16 11.39 11.93
N PHE A 82 -23.27 12.36 11.68
CA PHE A 82 -23.45 13.37 10.61
C PHE A 82 -22.92 12.90 9.24
N THR A 83 -22.36 11.70 9.14
CA THR A 83 -21.84 11.13 7.89
C THR A 83 -22.74 10.02 7.38
N ASN A 84 -22.57 9.63 6.12
CA ASN A 84 -23.25 8.48 5.51
C ASN A 84 -22.49 7.14 5.74
N TYR A 85 -21.64 7.08 6.77
CA TYR A 85 -20.83 5.90 7.10
C TYR A 85 -21.73 4.70 7.42
N SER A 86 -21.61 3.66 6.60
CA SER A 86 -22.46 2.46 6.64
C SER A 86 -21.71 1.29 6.00
N SER A 87 -22.31 0.09 5.99
CA SER A 87 -21.73 -1.09 5.31
C SER A 87 -21.49 -0.86 3.81
N THR A 88 -22.23 0.06 3.19
CA THR A 88 -22.05 0.42 1.77
C THR A 88 -20.94 1.48 1.59
N ASN A 89 -20.84 2.44 2.52
CA ASN A 89 -19.88 3.55 2.46
C ASN A 89 -18.87 3.46 3.61
N GLN A 90 -18.08 2.38 3.61
CA GLN A 90 -17.10 2.13 4.66
C GLN A 90 -15.71 2.68 4.33
N LEU A 91 -15.39 2.80 3.04
CA LEU A 91 -14.09 3.24 2.55
C LEU A 91 -14.07 4.76 2.39
N THR A 92 -12.89 5.36 2.59
CA THR A 92 -12.65 6.73 2.14
C THR A 92 -12.68 6.78 0.62
N PHE A 93 -12.86 7.97 0.06
CA PHE A 93 -12.90 8.18 -1.38
C PHE A 93 -11.64 7.64 -2.08
N GLU A 94 -10.46 7.97 -1.55
CA GLU A 94 -9.16 7.57 -2.11
C GLU A 94 -9.05 6.04 -2.13
N ARG A 95 -9.57 5.38 -1.11
CA ARG A 95 -9.48 3.93 -1.00
C ARG A 95 -10.50 3.22 -1.87
N ALA A 96 -11.70 3.77 -2.01
CA ALA A 96 -12.69 3.28 -2.97
C ALA A 96 -12.17 3.42 -4.41
N GLN A 97 -11.57 4.56 -4.76
CA GLN A 97 -10.97 4.78 -6.08
C GLN A 97 -9.85 3.78 -6.34
N GLN A 98 -8.94 3.58 -5.39
CA GLN A 98 -7.87 2.59 -5.54
C GLN A 98 -8.41 1.17 -5.77
N VAL A 99 -9.42 0.75 -4.99
CA VAL A 99 -10.06 -0.57 -5.16
C VAL A 99 -10.69 -0.71 -6.54
N LEU A 100 -11.26 0.36 -7.11
CA LEU A 100 -11.80 0.35 -8.46
C LEU A 100 -10.68 0.27 -9.51
N MET A 101 -9.60 1.05 -9.35
CA MET A 101 -8.45 1.02 -10.26
C MET A 101 -7.73 -0.34 -10.27
N ASP A 102 -7.75 -1.05 -9.13
CA ASP A 102 -7.21 -2.40 -9.01
C ASP A 102 -8.09 -3.47 -9.69
N ARG A 103 -9.32 -3.14 -10.11
CA ARG A 103 -10.17 -4.09 -10.85
C ARG A 103 -9.67 -4.20 -12.28
N SER A 104 -9.48 -5.44 -12.71
CA SER A 104 -9.13 -5.78 -14.08
C SER A 104 -10.14 -6.76 -14.67
N PHE A 105 -10.31 -6.72 -15.98
CA PHE A 105 -11.03 -7.75 -16.73
C PHE A 105 -10.09 -8.46 -17.68
N GLN A 106 -10.34 -9.74 -17.94
CA GLN A 106 -9.60 -10.50 -18.94
C GLN A 106 -10.21 -10.24 -20.31
N ALA A 107 -9.53 -9.44 -21.15
CA ALA A 107 -9.87 -9.32 -22.55
C ALA A 107 -9.14 -10.41 -23.34
N GLY A 108 -9.89 -11.19 -24.13
CA GLY A 108 -9.31 -12.22 -24.99
C GLY A 108 -8.81 -13.47 -24.25
N LYS A 109 -7.87 -14.17 -24.89
CA LYS A 109 -7.43 -15.51 -24.49
C LYS A 109 -6.43 -15.50 -23.34
N ALA A 110 -6.42 -16.59 -22.57
CA ALA A 110 -5.37 -16.90 -21.61
C ALA A 110 -4.37 -17.88 -22.23
N TYR A 111 -3.09 -17.57 -22.07
CA TYR A 111 -1.98 -18.38 -22.55
C TYR A 111 -1.18 -18.87 -21.35
N ASN A 112 -0.94 -20.18 -21.28
CA ASN A 112 -0.03 -20.72 -20.28
C ASN A 112 1.39 -20.32 -20.66
N PHE A 113 2.16 -19.75 -19.73
CA PHE A 113 3.53 -19.37 -20.02
C PHE A 113 4.54 -20.33 -19.40
N THR A 114 5.67 -20.45 -20.07
CA THR A 114 6.87 -21.11 -19.57
C THR A 114 8.04 -20.18 -19.79
N LEU A 115 8.85 -19.99 -18.75
CA LEU A 115 10.08 -19.22 -18.84
C LEU A 115 11.25 -20.20 -19.06
N ILE A 116 12.06 -19.94 -20.08
CA ILE A 116 13.16 -20.81 -20.49
C ILE A 116 14.48 -20.02 -20.38
N PRO A 117 15.49 -20.48 -19.63
CA PRO A 117 16.80 -19.86 -19.58
C PRO A 117 17.53 -20.04 -20.92
N ALA A 118 18.17 -18.99 -21.40
CA ALA A 118 18.98 -18.95 -22.62
C ALA A 118 20.34 -18.30 -22.30
N GLY A 119 21.22 -19.02 -21.61
CA GLY A 119 22.48 -18.48 -21.08
C GLY A 119 22.21 -17.50 -19.93
N ASP A 120 22.70 -16.26 -20.07
CA ASP A 120 22.44 -15.16 -19.12
C ASP A 120 21.12 -14.41 -19.39
N GLU A 121 20.34 -14.89 -20.36
CA GLU A 121 19.08 -14.31 -20.79
C GLU A 121 17.92 -15.28 -20.59
N TRP A 122 16.69 -14.80 -20.81
CA TRP A 122 15.47 -15.56 -20.67
C TRP A 122 14.65 -15.50 -21.95
N LYS A 123 13.89 -16.55 -22.23
CA LYS A 123 12.89 -16.59 -23.29
C LYS A 123 11.53 -16.86 -22.68
N LEU A 124 10.52 -16.11 -23.14
CA LEU A 124 9.13 -16.30 -22.75
C LEU A 124 8.44 -17.14 -23.82
N ALA A 125 7.91 -18.28 -23.42
CA ALA A 125 7.07 -19.11 -24.27
C ALA A 125 5.62 -19.04 -23.77
N LEU A 126 4.68 -18.80 -24.69
CA LEU A 126 3.24 -18.81 -24.44
C LEU A 126 2.59 -19.94 -25.23
N THR A 127 1.69 -20.69 -24.61
CA THR A 127 0.93 -21.76 -25.26
C THR A 127 -0.56 -21.46 -25.17
N ASP A 128 -1.24 -21.42 -26.33
CA ASP A 128 -2.69 -21.36 -26.39
C ASP A 128 -3.28 -22.76 -26.12
N GLY A 129 -4.02 -22.88 -25.02
CA GLY A 129 -4.66 -24.15 -24.65
C GLY A 129 -5.79 -24.59 -25.57
N GLU A 130 -6.39 -23.67 -26.34
CA GLU A 130 -7.49 -24.00 -27.26
C GLU A 130 -7.00 -24.40 -28.65
N SER A 131 -6.06 -23.63 -29.21
CA SER A 131 -5.55 -23.88 -30.58
C SER A 131 -4.32 -24.80 -30.61
N GLY A 132 -3.66 -25.01 -29.46
CA GLY A 132 -2.40 -25.75 -29.37
C GLY A 132 -1.20 -25.01 -29.96
N LYS A 133 -1.37 -23.75 -30.41
CA LYS A 133 -0.30 -22.92 -30.95
C LYS A 133 0.65 -22.46 -29.86
N ASN A 134 1.94 -22.49 -30.15
CA ASN A 134 2.97 -21.95 -29.27
C ASN A 134 3.55 -20.66 -29.87
N TYR A 135 3.85 -19.72 -28.98
CA TYR A 135 4.47 -18.45 -29.30
C TYR A 135 5.73 -18.30 -28.46
N LEU A 136 6.81 -17.83 -29.06
CA LEU A 136 8.11 -17.70 -28.40
C LEU A 136 8.68 -16.30 -28.61
N SER A 137 9.16 -15.68 -27.53
CA SER A 137 9.89 -14.41 -27.61
C SER A 137 11.36 -14.61 -28.01
N ASP A 138 11.98 -13.55 -28.51
CA ASP A 138 13.44 -13.46 -28.54
C ASP A 138 14.00 -13.41 -27.09
N ALA A 139 15.31 -13.59 -26.94
CA ALA A 139 15.96 -13.59 -25.63
C ALA A 139 15.93 -12.18 -25.01
N PHE A 140 15.61 -12.11 -23.73
CA PHE A 140 15.46 -10.86 -22.99
C PHE A 140 16.07 -10.96 -21.59
N LYS A 141 16.39 -9.80 -21.00
CA LYS A 141 16.84 -9.71 -19.61
C LYS A 141 15.79 -9.00 -18.78
N PHE A 142 15.63 -9.43 -17.53
CA PHE A 142 14.75 -8.74 -16.59
C PHE A 142 15.26 -7.31 -16.34
N GLY A 143 14.35 -6.34 -16.44
CA GLY A 143 14.66 -4.94 -16.17
C GLY A 143 13.58 -4.01 -16.71
N GLY A 144 12.78 -3.45 -15.80
CA GLY A 144 11.76 -2.43 -16.11
C GLY A 144 10.66 -2.89 -17.07
N GLU A 145 9.87 -1.91 -17.51
CA GLU A 145 8.84 -2.08 -18.52
C GLU A 145 9.47 -2.31 -19.89
N GLN A 146 9.15 -3.46 -20.50
CA GLN A 146 9.63 -3.81 -21.83
C GLN A 146 8.56 -4.59 -22.60
N LYS A 147 8.57 -4.40 -23.92
CA LYS A 147 7.67 -5.09 -24.85
C LYS A 147 8.42 -6.23 -25.51
N LEU A 148 7.85 -7.44 -25.45
CA LEU A 148 8.41 -8.63 -26.06
C LEU A 148 7.54 -9.04 -27.24
N ALA A 149 8.07 -8.96 -28.46
CA ALA A 149 7.40 -9.51 -29.63
C ALA A 149 7.55 -11.03 -29.63
N LEU A 150 6.45 -11.76 -29.80
CA LEU A 150 6.44 -13.21 -29.92
C LEU A 150 6.25 -13.64 -31.38
N LYS A 151 6.90 -14.74 -31.73
CA LYS A 151 6.78 -15.41 -33.03
C LYS A 151 6.08 -16.76 -32.83
N GLU A 152 5.19 -17.12 -33.74
CA GLU A 152 4.58 -18.46 -33.74
C GLU A 152 5.68 -19.51 -34.00
N THR A 153 5.67 -20.60 -33.22
CA THR A 153 6.63 -21.70 -33.34
C THR A 153 5.91 -23.03 -33.15
N ASP A 154 6.22 -24.01 -33.98
CA ASP A 154 5.67 -25.37 -33.83
C ASP A 154 6.32 -26.14 -32.68
N ALA A 155 7.59 -25.83 -32.38
CA ALA A 155 8.37 -26.45 -31.32
C ALA A 155 8.73 -25.44 -30.23
N LEU A 156 8.42 -25.79 -28.99
CA LEU A 156 8.98 -25.12 -27.82
C LEU A 156 10.48 -25.48 -27.74
N PRO A 157 11.37 -24.52 -27.43
CA PRO A 157 12.79 -24.81 -27.29
C PRO A 157 13.04 -25.92 -26.27
N GLU A 158 13.95 -26.85 -26.60
CA GLU A 158 14.48 -27.81 -25.64
C GLU A 158 15.35 -27.06 -24.62
N GLY A 159 14.75 -26.69 -23.49
CA GLY A 159 15.41 -26.03 -22.38
C GLY A 159 14.73 -26.38 -21.07
N GLU A 160 15.49 -26.40 -19.98
CA GLU A 160 14.96 -26.66 -18.65
C GLU A 160 13.99 -25.54 -18.26
N ARG A 161 12.72 -25.89 -18.04
CA ARG A 161 11.69 -24.92 -17.69
C ARG A 161 12.01 -24.30 -16.33
N ALA A 162 11.95 -22.99 -16.22
CA ALA A 162 12.15 -22.31 -14.95
C ALA A 162 11.13 -22.83 -13.92
N ASN A 163 11.63 -23.14 -12.73
CA ASN A 163 10.78 -23.57 -11.63
C ASN A 163 9.96 -22.39 -11.06
N LEU A 164 8.95 -22.71 -10.25
CA LEU A 164 8.08 -21.72 -9.63
C LEU A 164 8.84 -20.73 -8.72
N ARG A 165 9.97 -21.15 -8.14
CA ARG A 165 10.81 -20.29 -7.30
C ARG A 165 11.43 -19.16 -8.11
N VAL A 166 12.00 -19.46 -9.28
CA VAL A 166 12.58 -18.45 -10.18
C VAL A 166 11.51 -17.48 -10.69
N ILE A 167 10.32 -17.98 -11.04
CA ILE A 167 9.19 -17.14 -11.46
C ILE A 167 8.77 -16.19 -10.34
N THR A 168 8.67 -16.70 -9.10
CA THR A 168 8.28 -15.89 -7.95
C THR A 168 9.32 -14.83 -7.60
N GLN A 169 10.61 -15.16 -7.68
CA GLN A 169 11.71 -14.21 -7.46
C GLN A 169 11.71 -13.06 -8.49
N ASN A 170 11.35 -13.35 -9.74
CA ASN A 170 11.33 -12.37 -10.83
C ASN A 170 9.93 -11.82 -11.13
N ARG A 171 8.93 -12.07 -10.26
CA ARG A 171 7.52 -11.72 -10.48
C ARG A 171 7.32 -10.24 -10.81
N THR A 172 7.98 -9.34 -10.09
CA THR A 172 7.83 -7.89 -10.32
C THR A 172 8.29 -7.50 -11.72
N ALA A 173 9.41 -8.05 -12.18
CA ALA A 173 9.90 -7.80 -13.54
C ALA A 173 9.02 -8.47 -14.60
N LEU A 174 8.52 -9.69 -14.34
CA LEU A 174 7.59 -10.38 -15.24
C LEU A 174 6.26 -9.63 -15.41
N ASN A 175 5.74 -9.03 -14.34
CA ASN A 175 4.52 -8.21 -14.39
C ASN A 175 4.69 -6.91 -15.21
N GLN A 176 5.93 -6.45 -15.42
CA GLN A 176 6.24 -5.27 -16.25
C GLN A 176 6.43 -5.63 -17.73
N LEU A 177 6.40 -6.93 -18.08
CA LEU A 177 6.50 -7.38 -19.47
C LEU A 177 5.15 -7.25 -20.18
N THR A 178 5.16 -6.62 -21.34
CA THR A 178 4.04 -6.67 -22.29
C THR A 178 4.43 -7.57 -23.45
N ALA A 179 3.83 -8.74 -23.53
CA ALA A 179 3.99 -9.67 -24.64
C ALA A 179 3.07 -9.25 -25.80
N VAL A 180 3.62 -9.09 -27.01
CA VAL A 180 2.90 -8.73 -28.24
C VAL A 180 2.89 -9.94 -29.16
N LEU A 181 1.70 -10.48 -29.41
CA LEU A 181 1.49 -11.64 -30.28
C LEU A 181 1.59 -11.23 -31.77
N PRO A 182 1.74 -12.19 -32.69
CA PRO A 182 1.81 -11.91 -34.14
C PRO A 182 0.57 -11.22 -34.73
N ASP A 183 -0.56 -11.24 -34.02
CA ASP A 183 -1.82 -10.58 -34.36
C ASP A 183 -1.96 -9.16 -33.76
N ASP A 184 -0.84 -8.59 -33.29
CA ASP A 184 -0.75 -7.32 -32.55
C ASP A 184 -1.51 -7.29 -31.21
N SER A 185 -2.03 -8.44 -30.74
CA SER A 185 -2.67 -8.51 -29.44
C SER A 185 -1.64 -8.43 -28.31
N LYS A 186 -1.97 -7.66 -27.26
CA LYS A 186 -1.10 -7.42 -26.11
C LYS A 186 -1.58 -8.27 -24.94
N VAL A 187 -0.66 -9.04 -24.38
CA VAL A 187 -0.90 -9.87 -23.19
C VAL A 187 0.11 -9.55 -22.11
N ILE A 188 -0.37 -9.50 -20.87
CA ILE A 188 0.41 -9.25 -19.66
C ILE A 188 0.29 -10.45 -18.73
N MET A 189 1.18 -10.53 -17.74
CA MET A 189 1.12 -11.58 -16.74
C MET A 189 -0.15 -11.42 -15.86
N SER A 190 -1.04 -12.40 -15.89
CA SER A 190 -2.26 -12.41 -15.06
C SER A 190 -2.15 -13.33 -13.85
N SER A 191 -1.29 -14.35 -13.93
CA SER A 191 -0.96 -15.22 -12.81
C SER A 191 0.47 -15.73 -12.89
N LEU A 192 0.94 -16.46 -11.88
CA LEU A 192 2.25 -17.13 -11.89
C LEU A 192 2.39 -18.22 -12.97
N ARG A 193 1.33 -18.50 -13.74
CA ARG A 193 1.32 -19.52 -14.80
C ARG A 193 0.74 -19.03 -16.12
N GLN A 194 0.12 -17.85 -16.15
CA GLN A 194 -0.63 -17.39 -17.33
C GLN A 194 -0.35 -15.94 -17.68
N PHE A 195 -0.34 -15.69 -18.99
CA PHE A 195 -0.44 -14.37 -19.57
C PHE A 195 -1.81 -14.26 -20.25
N SER A 196 -2.43 -13.10 -20.16
CA SER A 196 -3.70 -12.82 -20.84
C SER A 196 -3.80 -11.35 -21.20
N GLY A 197 -4.75 -10.99 -22.06
CA GLY A 197 -5.08 -9.59 -22.35
C GLY A 197 -5.81 -8.92 -21.18
N THR A 198 -5.33 -9.12 -19.96
CA THR A 198 -5.90 -8.49 -18.77
C THR A 198 -5.70 -6.99 -18.88
N GLN A 199 -6.78 -6.24 -18.77
CA GLN A 199 -6.79 -4.79 -18.84
C GLN A 199 -7.46 -4.20 -17.60
N PRO A 200 -7.05 -3.01 -17.14
CA PRO A 200 -7.75 -2.32 -16.07
C PRO A 200 -9.19 -2.07 -16.52
N LEU A 201 -10.16 -2.38 -15.65
CA LEU A 201 -11.59 -2.22 -15.92
C LEU A 201 -11.98 -0.74 -15.97
N TYR A 202 -11.21 0.10 -15.28
CA TYR A 202 -11.42 1.53 -15.20
C TYR A 202 -10.12 2.27 -15.46
N THR A 203 -10.22 3.43 -16.08
CA THR A 203 -9.11 4.39 -16.23
C THR A 203 -9.54 5.71 -15.61
N LEU A 204 -8.66 6.36 -14.87
CA LEU A 204 -8.96 7.66 -14.27
C LEU A 204 -9.06 8.72 -15.37
N GLY A 205 -10.16 9.46 -15.43
CA GLY A 205 -10.28 10.64 -16.31
C GLY A 205 -9.40 11.80 -15.85
N GLU A 206 -9.09 12.73 -16.75
CA GLU A 206 -8.25 13.92 -16.44
C GLU A 206 -8.85 14.80 -15.33
N ASP A 207 -10.18 14.74 -15.14
CA ASP A 207 -10.92 15.56 -14.17
C ASP A 207 -11.03 14.92 -12.77
N GLY A 208 -10.41 13.75 -12.55
CA GLY A 208 -10.46 13.05 -11.25
C GLY A 208 -11.81 12.38 -10.93
N TYR A 209 -12.69 12.29 -11.92
CA TYR A 209 -13.98 11.58 -11.90
C TYR A 209 -14.12 10.68 -13.13
#